data_AF-A0A7V8Y134-F1
#
_entry.id   AF-A0A7V8Y134-F1
#
_cell.length_a   1.000
_cell.length_b   1.000
_cell.length_c   1.000
_cell.angle_alpha   90.00
_cell.angle_beta   90.00
_cell.angle_gamma   90.00
#
_symmetry.space_group_name_H-M   'P 1'
#
loop_
_entity.id
_entity.type
_entity.pdbx_description
1 polymer ?
#
loop_
_entity_poly.entity_id
_entity_poly.type
_entity_poly.pdbx_seq_one_letter_code
_entity_poly.pdbx_strand_id
1 'polypeptide(L)'
;MPQDKPNRSGPEARYAVQAEAALPTTRWEEEVARGLELGLQGADSIVDRRIPTFSRGELPHFAGINTFLKAPYLEDVRRCGEYDVAVLGAPFDGGTTYRSGTRFGPQGIRKISALYGPYSFELGVDLRESITIADLGDIFTIPGNIE
;
A
#
# COMPACT_ATOMS: atom_id res chain seq x y z
N MET A 1 27.47 -19.19 22.93
CA MET A 1 28.08 -18.03 22.23
C MET A 1 27.69 -18.13 20.77
N PRO A 2 26.75 -17.31 20.25
CA PRO A 2 26.50 -17.25 18.82
C PRO A 2 27.77 -16.68 18.16
N GLN A 3 28.34 -17.42 17.22
CA GLN A 3 29.49 -16.95 16.45
C GLN A 3 29.01 -15.83 15.53
N ASP A 4 29.58 -14.64 15.73
CA ASP A 4 29.36 -13.47 14.88
C ASP A 4 29.95 -13.77 13.50
N LYS A 5 29.10 -14.17 12.55
CA LYS A 5 29.54 -14.45 11.18
C LYS A 5 29.95 -13.12 10.56
N PRO A 6 31.14 -13.01 9.95
CA PRO A 6 31.57 -11.77 9.32
C PRO A 6 30.55 -11.38 8.24
N ASN A 7 29.95 -10.19 8.39
CA ASN A 7 28.98 -9.66 7.46
C ASN A 7 29.63 -9.44 6.08
N ARG A 8 29.34 -10.32 5.11
CA ARG A 8 29.88 -10.30 3.74
C ARG A 8 29.11 -9.37 2.80
N SER A 9 28.21 -8.55 3.31
CA SER A 9 27.39 -7.66 2.48
C SER A 9 28.22 -6.48 1.95
N GLY A 10 27.97 -6.11 0.68
CA GLY A 10 28.56 -4.93 0.05
C GLY A 10 28.12 -3.64 0.75
N PRO A 11 28.77 -2.50 0.45
CA PRO A 11 28.52 -1.23 1.14
C PRO A 11 27.05 -0.78 1.08
N GLU A 12 26.36 -0.99 -0.04
CA GLU A 12 24.95 -0.63 -0.19
C GLU A 12 24.02 -1.49 0.67
N ALA A 13 24.26 -2.80 0.72
CA ALA A 13 23.48 -3.70 1.58
C ALA A 13 23.71 -3.41 3.07
N ARG A 14 24.91 -2.95 3.46
CA ARG A 14 25.17 -2.49 4.84
C ARG A 14 24.40 -1.21 5.16
N TYR A 15 24.37 -0.26 4.22
CA TYR A 15 23.57 0.95 4.37
C TYR A 15 22.08 0.62 4.53
N ALA A 16 21.54 -0.21 3.65
CA ALA A 16 20.12 -0.59 3.69
C ALA A 16 19.72 -1.21 5.03
N VAL A 17 20.51 -2.16 5.56
CA VAL A 17 20.25 -2.77 6.88
C VAL A 17 20.32 -1.74 8.01
N GLN A 18 21.25 -0.80 7.95
CA GLN A 18 21.37 0.26 8.96
C GLN A 18 20.23 1.26 8.89
N ALA A 19 19.82 1.64 7.67
CA ALA A 19 18.69 2.53 7.44
C ALA A 19 17.38 1.88 7.93
N GLU A 20 17.14 0.62 7.57
CA GLU A 20 15.98 -0.16 8.04
C GLU A 20 15.90 -0.21 9.56
N ALA A 21 17.02 -0.50 10.23
CA ALA A 21 17.09 -0.56 11.68
C ALA A 21 16.80 0.78 12.39
N ALA A 22 16.93 1.90 11.67
CA ALA A 22 16.65 3.24 12.18
C ALA A 22 15.21 3.70 11.89
N LEU A 23 14.44 2.97 11.08
CA LEU A 23 13.06 3.32 10.78
C LEU A 23 12.15 3.11 12.01
N PRO A 24 11.22 4.03 12.28
CA PRO A 24 10.21 3.82 13.32
C PRO A 24 9.21 2.74 12.89
N THR A 25 8.44 2.22 13.85
CA THR A 25 7.36 1.25 13.62
C THR A 25 5.98 1.80 13.98
N THR A 26 5.89 3.11 14.22
CA THR A 26 4.72 3.76 14.80
C THR A 26 3.49 3.60 13.92
N ARG A 27 3.59 3.90 12.62
CA ARG A 27 2.45 3.81 11.69
C ARG A 27 2.06 2.36 11.44
N TRP A 28 3.03 1.45 11.39
CA TRP A 28 2.74 0.01 11.34
C TRP A 28 1.93 -0.47 12.55
N GLU A 29 2.32 -0.06 13.75
CA GLU A 29 1.59 -0.40 14.99
C GLU A 29 0.17 0.19 15.00
N GLU A 30 0.00 1.43 14.53
CA GLU A 30 -1.32 2.05 14.33
C GLU A 30 -2.19 1.27 13.33
N GLU A 31 -1.62 0.83 12.20
CA GLU A 31 -2.31 0.01 11.20
C GLU A 31 -2.77 -1.34 11.78
N VAL A 32 -1.89 -2.00 12.54
CA VAL A 32 -2.21 -3.26 13.23
C VAL A 32 -3.35 -3.06 14.25
N ALA A 33 -3.25 -2.01 15.09
CA ALA A 33 -4.26 -1.70 16.08
C ALA A 33 -5.63 -1.42 15.43
N ARG A 34 -5.65 -0.59 14.38
CA ARG A 34 -6.86 -0.29 13.60
C ARG A 34 -7.43 -1.54 12.93
N GLY A 35 -6.57 -2.42 12.41
CA GLY A 35 -6.97 -3.68 11.80
C GLY A 35 -7.72 -4.59 12.78
N LEU A 36 -7.25 -4.66 14.02
CA LEU A 36 -7.90 -5.41 15.10
C LEU A 36 -9.20 -4.74 15.56
N GLU A 37 -9.22 -3.41 15.69
CA GLU A 37 -10.40 -2.63 16.10
C GLU A 37 -11.57 -2.78 15.11
N LEU A 38 -11.31 -2.64 13.81
CA LEU A 38 -12.35 -2.65 12.76
C LEU A 38 -12.63 -4.05 12.18
N GLY A 39 -11.77 -5.02 12.47
CA GLY A 39 -11.91 -6.40 12.06
C GLY A 39 -12.53 -7.20 13.18
N LEU A 40 -11.76 -8.17 13.66
CA LEU A 40 -11.93 -8.95 14.88
C LEU A 40 -10.57 -9.57 15.17
N GLN A 41 -10.32 -9.98 16.41
CA GLN A 41 -9.14 -10.79 16.72
C GLN A 41 -9.26 -12.17 16.06
N GLY A 42 -8.12 -12.72 15.61
CA GLY A 42 -8.07 -14.09 15.09
C GLY A 42 -8.49 -15.14 16.14
N ALA A 43 -8.84 -16.34 15.67
CA ALA A 43 -9.19 -17.47 16.53
C ALA A 43 -8.09 -17.76 17.57
N ASP A 44 -8.47 -18.32 18.73
CA ASP A 44 -7.54 -18.58 19.85
C ASP A 44 -6.43 -19.58 19.52
N SER A 45 -6.60 -20.38 18.46
CA SER A 45 -5.56 -21.26 17.92
C SER A 45 -4.45 -20.53 17.18
N ILE A 46 -4.63 -19.24 16.83
CA ILE A 46 -3.63 -18.41 16.17
C ILE A 46 -2.76 -17.72 17.23
N VAL A 47 -1.46 -18.04 17.20
CA VAL A 47 -0.47 -17.54 18.16
C VAL A 47 -0.21 -16.04 18.00
N ASP A 48 -0.09 -15.55 16.76
CA ASP A 48 0.12 -14.13 16.52
C ASP A 48 -1.20 -13.35 16.65
N ARG A 49 -1.36 -12.68 17.80
CA ARG A 49 -2.56 -11.91 18.14
C ARG A 49 -2.66 -10.55 17.44
N ARG A 50 -1.66 -10.18 16.63
CA ARG A 50 -1.67 -8.97 15.80
C ARG A 50 -2.39 -9.16 14.47
N ILE A 51 -2.69 -10.41 14.09
CA ILE A 51 -3.36 -10.72 12.83
C ILE A 51 -4.87 -10.54 13.00
N PRO A 52 -5.51 -9.61 12.26
CA PRO A 52 -6.97 -9.46 12.28
C PRO A 52 -7.65 -10.53 11.42
N THR A 53 -8.89 -10.88 11.77
CA THR A 53 -9.72 -11.82 11.01
C THR A 53 -10.05 -11.31 9.60
N PHE A 54 -10.06 -9.99 9.39
CA PHE A 54 -10.34 -9.35 8.11
C PHE A 54 -9.08 -8.67 7.56
N SER A 55 -8.75 -8.93 6.29
CA SER A 55 -7.65 -8.26 5.60
C SER A 55 -8.03 -6.80 5.30
N ARG A 56 -7.39 -5.87 6.02
CA ARG A 56 -7.63 -4.42 5.93
C ARG A 56 -6.35 -3.59 5.72
N GLY A 57 -5.19 -4.24 5.69
CA GLY A 57 -3.89 -3.60 5.46
C GLY A 57 -3.17 -4.25 4.28
N GLU A 58 -1.84 -4.12 4.29
CA GLU A 58 -0.96 -4.66 3.24
C GLU A 58 -1.14 -6.17 3.02
N LEU A 59 -1.36 -6.92 4.10
CA LEU A 59 -1.31 -8.38 4.10
C LEU A 59 -2.68 -9.06 4.34
N PRO A 60 -2.86 -10.28 3.80
CA PRO A 60 -2.04 -10.86 2.73
C PRO A 60 -2.29 -10.15 1.40
N HIS A 61 -1.26 -10.01 0.57
CA HIS A 61 -1.30 -9.23 -0.69
C HIS A 61 -2.43 -9.60 -1.65
N PHE A 62 -2.89 -10.86 -1.63
CA PHE A 62 -3.96 -11.36 -2.51
C PHE A 62 -5.39 -11.06 -2.02
N ALA A 63 -5.56 -10.56 -0.79
CA ALA A 63 -6.87 -10.34 -0.16
C ALA A 63 -7.13 -8.85 0.13
N GLY A 64 -8.30 -8.55 0.69
CA GLY A 64 -8.70 -7.19 1.08
C GLY A 64 -9.15 -6.32 -0.09
N ILE A 65 -9.50 -5.07 0.22
CA ILE A 65 -9.88 -4.07 -0.77
C ILE A 65 -8.64 -3.73 -1.61
N ASN A 66 -8.83 -3.55 -2.92
CA ASN A 66 -7.74 -3.40 -3.87
C ASN A 66 -7.56 -1.94 -4.30
N THR A 67 -7.21 -1.11 -3.32
CA THR A 67 -6.70 0.25 -3.53
C THR A 67 -5.22 0.23 -3.90
N PHE A 68 -4.70 1.35 -4.40
CA PHE A 68 -3.30 1.53 -4.71
C PHE A 68 -2.43 1.29 -3.46
N LEU A 69 -1.48 0.37 -3.54
CA LEU A 69 -0.61 -0.07 -2.44
C LEU A 69 -1.37 -0.46 -1.14
N LYS A 70 -2.64 -0.87 -1.26
CA LYS A 70 -3.53 -1.08 -0.09
C LYS A 70 -3.72 0.15 0.80
N ALA A 71 -3.46 1.35 0.27
CA ALA A 71 -3.69 2.60 0.98
C ALA A 71 -5.18 2.77 1.36
N PRO A 72 -5.49 3.52 2.43
CA PRO A 72 -6.87 3.81 2.80
C PRO A 72 -7.67 4.41 1.64
N TYR A 73 -8.86 3.85 1.38
CA TYR A 73 -9.83 4.47 0.49
C TYR A 73 -10.43 5.69 1.17
N LEU A 74 -10.34 6.85 0.52
CA LEU A 74 -10.91 8.10 1.03
C LEU A 74 -12.30 8.33 0.43
N GLU A 75 -13.34 8.11 1.24
CA GLU A 75 -14.73 8.27 0.81
C GLU A 75 -15.10 9.73 0.53
N ASP A 76 -14.65 10.66 1.39
CA ASP A 76 -14.89 12.10 1.21
C ASP A 76 -13.67 12.76 0.57
N VAL A 77 -13.73 12.92 -0.75
CA VAL A 77 -12.65 13.51 -1.56
C VAL A 77 -12.27 14.94 -1.14
N ARG A 78 -13.15 15.67 -0.45
CA ARG A 78 -12.86 17.03 0.04
C ARG A 78 -11.78 17.04 1.13
N ARG A 79 -11.54 15.88 1.75
CA ARG A 79 -10.51 15.66 2.77
C ARG A 79 -9.17 15.22 2.17
N CYS A 80 -9.02 15.19 0.85
CA CYS A 80 -7.76 14.74 0.23
C CYS A 80 -6.55 15.57 0.66
N GLY A 81 -6.75 16.85 1.01
CA GLY A 81 -5.69 17.71 1.55
C GLY A 81 -5.18 17.34 2.94
N GLU A 82 -5.79 16.36 3.61
CA GLU A 82 -5.27 15.78 4.86
C GLU A 82 -4.15 14.76 4.62
N TYR A 83 -3.90 14.38 3.37
CA TYR A 83 -2.89 13.40 2.97
C TYR A 83 -1.77 14.08 2.18
N ASP A 84 -0.53 13.60 2.35
CA ASP A 84 0.62 14.09 1.59
C ASP A 84 0.52 13.69 0.11
N VAL A 85 -0.07 12.52 -0.16
CA VAL A 85 -0.25 11.97 -1.50
C VAL A 85 -1.67 11.43 -1.66
N ALA A 86 -2.33 11.85 -2.73
CA ALA A 86 -3.63 11.33 -3.13
C ALA A 86 -3.54 10.67 -4.51
N VAL A 87 -3.94 9.41 -4.60
CA VAL A 87 -3.92 8.64 -5.85
C VAL A 87 -5.32 8.63 -6.46
N LEU A 88 -5.41 9.03 -7.73
CA LEU A 88 -6.66 9.12 -8.47
C LEU A 88 -6.55 8.37 -9.80
N GLY A 89 -7.56 7.55 -10.10
CA GLY A 89 -7.66 6.92 -11.41
C GLY A 89 -8.54 7.72 -12.36
N ALA A 90 -8.12 7.80 -13.62
CA ALA A 90 -8.92 8.33 -14.73
C ALA A 90 -9.16 7.21 -15.75
N PRO A 91 -10.19 6.36 -15.56
CA PRO A 91 -10.46 5.21 -16.43
C PRO A 91 -11.13 5.67 -17.73
N PHE A 92 -10.36 6.27 -18.63
CA PHE A 92 -10.85 6.80 -19.91
C PHE A 92 -9.94 6.42 -21.08
N ASP A 93 -10.56 6.10 -22.21
CA ASP A 93 -9.86 5.84 -23.48
C ASP A 93 -10.71 6.21 -24.72
N GLY A 94 -11.75 7.04 -24.55
CA GLY A 94 -12.68 7.41 -25.62
C GLY A 94 -12.03 8.16 -26.80
N GLY A 95 -10.87 8.79 -26.57
CA GLY A 95 -10.08 9.44 -27.63
C GLY A 95 -9.08 8.53 -28.36
N THR A 96 -9.03 7.23 -28.06
CA THR A 96 -8.11 6.31 -28.73
C THR A 96 -8.52 6.04 -30.17
N THR A 97 -7.58 6.11 -31.11
CA THR A 97 -7.85 6.00 -32.56
C THR A 97 -7.62 4.61 -33.15
N TYR A 98 -6.95 3.70 -32.42
CA TYR A 98 -6.62 2.37 -32.91
C TYR A 98 -6.91 1.25 -31.90
N ARG A 99 -6.07 1.10 -30.87
CA ARG A 99 -6.25 0.07 -29.83
C ARG A 99 -6.74 0.71 -28.54
N SER A 100 -7.99 0.42 -28.20
CA SER A 100 -8.61 0.78 -26.91
C SER A 100 -8.23 -0.22 -25.81
N GLY A 101 -8.59 0.09 -24.57
CA GLY A 101 -8.36 -0.75 -23.39
C GLY A 101 -7.72 -0.03 -22.21
N THR A 102 -7.16 1.17 -22.40
CA THR A 102 -6.50 1.92 -21.32
C THR A 102 -7.46 2.35 -20.22
N ARG A 103 -8.80 2.33 -20.46
CA ARG A 103 -9.80 2.52 -19.41
C ARG A 103 -9.69 1.51 -18.26
N PHE A 104 -9.13 0.32 -18.50
CA PHE A 104 -8.90 -0.71 -17.48
C PHE A 104 -7.56 -0.54 -16.74
N GLY A 105 -6.73 0.41 -17.16
CA GLY A 105 -5.41 0.68 -16.61
C GLY A 105 -5.42 0.95 -15.10
N PRO A 106 -6.24 1.89 -14.58
CA PRO A 106 -6.26 2.20 -13.15
C PRO A 106 -6.52 0.98 -12.26
N GLN A 107 -7.50 0.13 -12.61
CA GLN A 107 -7.78 -1.11 -11.87
C GLN A 107 -6.64 -2.13 -11.97
N GLY A 108 -6.01 -2.26 -13.15
CA GLY A 108 -4.85 -3.11 -13.35
C GLY A 108 -3.66 -2.68 -12.48
N ILE A 109 -3.38 -1.38 -12.41
CA ILE A 109 -2.32 -0.80 -11.59
C ILE A 109 -2.60 -1.06 -10.10
N ARG A 110 -3.82 -0.79 -9.61
CA ARG A 110 -4.17 -1.09 -8.21
C ARG A 110 -3.97 -2.57 -7.89
N LYS A 111 -4.41 -3.46 -8.80
CA LYS A 111 -4.27 -4.91 -8.61
C LYS A 111 -2.84 -5.38 -8.49
N ILE A 112 -1.94 -4.87 -9.32
CA ILE A 112 -0.53 -5.28 -9.25
C ILE A 112 0.21 -4.57 -8.12
N SER A 113 -0.20 -3.33 -7.77
CA SER A 113 0.40 -2.57 -6.68
C SER A 113 0.26 -3.28 -5.33
N ALA A 114 -0.78 -4.09 -5.14
CA ALA A 114 -0.97 -4.89 -3.94
C ALA A 114 0.15 -5.89 -3.65
N LEU A 115 0.99 -6.24 -4.64
CA LEU A 115 2.16 -7.11 -4.47
C LEU A 115 3.38 -6.38 -3.88
N TYR A 116 3.34 -5.04 -3.85
CA TYR A 116 4.43 -4.22 -3.35
C TYR A 116 4.13 -3.77 -1.92
N GLY A 117 5.15 -3.82 -1.08
CA GLY A 117 5.14 -3.18 0.23
C GLY A 117 5.63 -1.73 0.17
N PRO A 118 5.45 -0.96 1.24
CA PRO A 118 5.82 0.46 1.28
C PRO A 118 7.33 0.70 1.46
N TYR A 119 8.11 -0.34 1.80
CA TYR A 119 9.55 -0.23 2.03
C TYR A 119 10.38 -0.41 0.75
N SER A 120 11.28 0.55 0.50
CA SER A 120 12.31 0.48 -0.54
C SER A 120 13.67 0.17 0.08
N PHE A 121 14.20 -1.03 -0.21
CA PHE A 121 15.49 -1.49 0.30
C PHE A 121 16.66 -0.64 -0.20
N GLU A 122 16.69 -0.26 -1.48
CA GLU A 122 17.79 0.54 -2.05
C GLU A 122 17.88 1.93 -1.41
N LEU A 123 16.72 2.55 -1.11
CA LEU A 123 16.67 3.88 -0.53
C LEU A 123 16.73 3.86 1.00
N GLY A 124 16.38 2.72 1.63
CA GLY A 124 16.21 2.63 3.07
C GLY A 124 15.02 3.46 3.58
N VAL A 125 13.99 3.61 2.75
CA VAL A 125 12.82 4.46 3.04
C VAL A 125 11.57 3.60 3.11
N ASP A 126 10.81 3.75 4.20
CA ASP A 126 9.45 3.21 4.30
C ASP A 126 8.43 4.33 4.09
N LEU A 127 7.65 4.23 3.02
CA LEU A 127 6.59 5.18 2.69
C LEU A 127 5.53 5.25 3.79
N ARG A 128 5.24 4.13 4.47
CA ARG A 128 4.24 4.08 5.55
C ARG A 128 4.60 5.02 6.69
N GLU A 129 5.87 5.06 7.05
CA GLU A 129 6.36 5.88 8.17
C GLU A 129 6.71 7.31 7.74
N SER A 130 6.97 7.53 6.45
CA SER A 130 7.46 8.81 5.94
C SER A 130 6.35 9.74 5.45
N ILE A 131 5.28 9.21 4.85
CA ILE A 131 4.21 9.99 4.21
C ILE A 131 2.84 9.34 4.40
N THR A 132 1.79 10.15 4.31
CA THR A 132 0.40 9.69 4.30
C THR A 132 -0.14 9.61 2.88
N ILE A 133 -0.67 8.44 2.52
CA ILE A 133 -1.22 8.16 1.18
C ILE A 133 -2.71 7.82 1.30
N ALA A 134 -3.53 8.38 0.42
CA ALA A 134 -4.93 7.98 0.21
C ALA A 134 -5.19 7.56 -1.23
N ASP A 135 -6.10 6.60 -1.42
CA ASP A 135 -6.69 6.29 -2.73
C ASP A 135 -8.06 6.95 -2.83
N LEU A 136 -8.23 7.83 -3.81
CA LEU A 136 -9.47 8.57 -4.06
C LEU A 136 -10.47 7.79 -4.92
N GLY A 137 -10.10 6.61 -5.39
CA GLY A 137 -10.87 5.86 -6.38
C GLY A 137 -10.72 6.46 -7.78
N ASP A 138 -11.81 6.43 -8.54
CA ASP A 138 -11.80 6.78 -9.95
C ASP A 138 -12.69 8.00 -10.22
N ILE A 139 -12.24 8.88 -11.12
CA ILE A 139 -13.12 9.88 -11.71
C ILE A 139 -14.21 9.14 -12.50
N PHE A 140 -15.47 9.55 -12.30
CA PHE A 140 -16.57 9.03 -13.11
C PHE A 140 -16.43 9.50 -14.56
N THR A 141 -16.26 8.56 -15.48
CA THR A 141 -16.16 8.81 -16.92
C THR A 141 -17.42 8.33 -17.63
N ILE A 142 -17.83 9.01 -18.70
CA ILE A 142 -18.96 8.59 -19.53
C ILE A 142 -18.39 7.99 -20.82
N PRO A 143 -18.38 6.66 -21.00
CA PRO A 143 -17.69 6.04 -22.14
C PRO A 143 -18.22 6.43 -23.52
N GLY A 144 -19.47 6.91 -23.59
CA GLY A 144 -20.14 7.29 -24.83
C GLY A 144 -20.27 8.80 -25.05
N ASN A 145 -19.78 9.63 -24.12
CA ASN A 145 -19.79 11.07 -24.27
C ASN A 145 -18.44 11.66 -23.85
N ILE A 146 -17.74 12.24 -24.82
CA ILE A 146 -16.41 12.85 -24.62
C ILE A 146 -16.49 14.37 -24.39
N GLU A 147 -17.66 14.99 -24.63
CA GLU A 147 -17.91 16.43 -24.52
C GLU A 147 -18.86 16.80 -23.36
#